data_AF-A0A0B8P8J8-F1
#
_entry.id   AF-A0A0B8P8J8-F1
#
_cell.length_a   1.000
_cell.length_b   1.000
_cell.length_c   1.000
_cell.angle_alpha   90.00
_cell.angle_beta   90.00
_cell.angle_gamma   90.00
#
_symmetry.space_group_name_H-M   'P 1'
#
loop_
_entity.id
_entity.type
_entity.pdbx_description
1 polymer ?
#
loop_
_entity_poly.entity_id
_entity_poly.type
_entity_poly.pdbx_seq_one_letter_code
_entity_poly.pdbx_strand_id
1 'polypeptide(L)' 'MTPRRPYLLRAFYEWLVENELTPHLVVDAMMSGVRVPEEYVQDGQIILT' A
#
# COMPACT_ATOMS: atom_id res chain seq x y z
N MET A 1 11.79 4.29 19.51
CA MET A 1 10.64 5.05 18.96
C MET A 1 9.93 4.17 17.96
N THR A 2 8.60 4.10 18.00
CA THR A 2 7.81 3.26 17.10
C THR A 2 7.72 3.90 15.71
N PRO A 3 7.80 3.14 14.59
CA PRO A 3 7.65 3.69 13.25
C PRO A 3 6.30 4.39 13.07
N ARG A 4 6.32 5.57 12.43
CA ARG A 4 5.11 6.37 12.16
C ARG A 4 4.34 5.91 10.92
N ARG A 5 5.00 5.18 10.01
CA ARG A 5 4.46 4.76 8.71
C ARG A 5 3.07 4.07 8.82
N PRO A 6 2.83 3.12 9.74
CA PRO A 6 1.52 2.48 9.85
C PRO A 6 0.39 3.43 10.30
N TYR A 7 0.73 4.47 11.07
CA TYR A 7 -0.26 5.47 11.52
C TYR A 7 -0.61 6.44 10.39
N LEU A 8 0.39 6.90 9.64
CA LEU A 8 0.18 7.75 8.47
C LEU A 8 -0.63 7.04 7.39
N LEU A 9 -0.34 5.76 7.14
CA LEU A 9 -1.10 4.94 6.18
C LEU A 9 -2.60 4.95 6.50
N ARG A 10 -2.97 4.65 7.76
CA ARG A 10 -4.37 4.64 8.19
C ARG A 10 -5.03 6.01 8.08
N ALA A 11 -4.34 7.07 8.51
CA ALA A 11 -4.86 8.42 8.42
C ALA A 11 -5.15 8.85 6.96
N PHE A 12 -4.26 8.53 6.02
CA PHE A 12 -4.50 8.80 4.60
C PHE A 12 -5.61 7.92 4.01
N TYR A 13 -5.65 6.65 4.39
CA TYR A 13 -6.70 5.73 3.93
C TYR A 13 -8.09 6.23 4.35
N GLU A 14 -8.27 6.55 5.63
CA GLU A 14 -9.52 7.10 6.17
C GLU A 14 -9.91 8.39 5.45
N TRP A 15 -8.96 9.32 5.30
CA TRP A 15 -9.20 10.59 4.60
C TRP A 15 -9.61 10.38 3.13
N LEU A 16 -8.98 9.46 2.39
CA LEU A 16 -9.34 9.17 1.00
C LEU A 16 -10.77 8.62 0.90
N VAL A 17 -11.13 7.68 1.78
CA VAL A 17 -12.47 7.08 1.82
C VAL A 17 -13.54 8.11 2.18
N GLU A 18 -13.26 8.98 3.16
CA GLU A 18 -14.17 10.09 3.54
C GLU A 18 -14.44 11.06 2.39
N ASN A 19 -13.53 11.17 1.43
CA ASN A 19 -13.66 12.01 0.24
C ASN A 19 -14.18 11.25 -0.99
N GLU A 20 -14.74 10.05 -0.81
CA GLU A 20 -15.27 9.19 -1.88
C GLU A 20 -14.21 8.84 -2.95
N LEU A 21 -12.92 8.82 -2.57
CA LEU A 21 -11.82 8.42 -3.43
C LEU A 21 -11.49 6.94 -3.24
N THR A 22 -10.87 6.34 -4.26
CA THR A 22 -10.39 4.96 -4.20
C THR A 22 -8.94 4.93 -3.72
N PRO A 23 -8.64 4.36 -2.53
CA PRO A 23 -7.27 4.27 -2.05
C PRO A 23 -6.47 3.26 -2.86
N HIS A 24 -5.31 3.67 -3.37
CA HIS A 24 -4.35 2.78 -4.01
C HIS A 24 -3.08 2.65 -3.16
N LEU A 25 -2.61 1.43 -2.96
CA LEU A 25 -1.40 1.11 -2.19
C LEU A 25 -0.31 0.57 -3.12
N VAL A 26 0.81 1.27 -3.19
CA VAL A 26 2.02 0.77 -3.85
C VAL A 26 2.82 -0.06 -2.85
N VAL A 27 3.11 -1.31 -3.21
CA VAL A 27 3.91 -2.24 -2.42
C VAL A 27 5.16 -2.63 -3.20
N ASP A 28 6.32 -2.60 -2.52
CA ASP A 28 7.56 -3.19 -3.03
C ASP A 28 7.46 -4.72 -2.95
N ALA A 29 7.35 -5.37 -4.10
CA ALA A 29 7.19 -6.82 -4.19
C ALA A 29 8.51 -7.59 -3.95
N MET A 30 9.66 -6.90 -3.95
CA MET A 30 10.98 -7.53 -3.73
C MET A 30 11.31 -7.63 -2.24
N MET A 31 10.50 -7.06 -1.35
CA MET A 31 10.72 -7.08 0.08
C MET A 31 10.43 -8.47 0.68
N SER A 32 11.33 -8.94 1.54
CA SER A 32 11.17 -10.22 2.26
C SER A 32 9.86 -10.26 3.04
N GLY A 33 9.07 -11.30 2.80
CA GLY A 33 7.78 -11.54 3.47
C GLY A 33 6.56 -11.00 2.73
N VAL A 34 6.74 -10.29 1.62
CA VAL A 34 5.63 -9.89 0.74
C VAL A 34 5.09 -11.12 -0.01
N ARG A 35 3.76 -11.29 0.00
CA ARG A 35 3.05 -12.37 -0.71
C ARG A 35 1.93 -11.75 -1.53
N VAL A 36 2.14 -11.67 -2.83
CA VAL A 36 1.22 -11.10 -3.81
C VAL A 36 1.25 -11.97 -5.07
N PRO A 37 0.22 -11.94 -5.94
CA PRO A 37 0.30 -12.64 -7.21
C PRO A 37 1.36 -11.98 -8.10
N GLU A 38 2.40 -12.75 -8.47
CA GLU A 38 3.57 -12.26 -9.19
C GLU A 38 3.24 -11.80 -10.62
N GLU A 39 2.17 -12.31 -11.21
CA GLU A 39 1.71 -11.94 -12.55
C GLU A 39 1.29 -10.47 -12.70
N TYR A 40 1.01 -9.78 -11.59
CA TYR A 40 0.64 -8.37 -11.56
C TYR A 40 1.78 -7.45 -11.11
N VAL A 41 2.97 -7.99 -10.85
CA VAL A 41 4.15 -7.20 -10.47
C VAL A 41 4.74 -6.52 -11.70
N GLN A 42 4.92 -5.20 -11.63
CA GLN A 42 5.51 -4.37 -12.67
C GLN A 42 6.66 -3.57 -12.07
N ASP A 43 7.86 -3.67 -12.65
CA ASP A 43 9.08 -3.00 -12.18
C ASP A 43 9.40 -3.22 -10.69
N GLY A 44 9.10 -4.42 -10.19
CA GLY A 44 9.32 -4.80 -8.78
C GLY A 44 8.28 -4.23 -7.81
N GLN A 45 7.23 -3.59 -8.32
CA GLN A 45 6.13 -3.03 -7.52
C GLN A 45 4.79 -3.65 -7.90
N ILE A 46 3.84 -3.57 -6.99
CA ILE A 46 2.43 -3.91 -7.25
C ILE A 46 1.54 -2.82 -6.67
N ILE A 47 0.46 -2.49 -7.39
CA ILE A 47 -0.57 -1.55 -6.94
C ILE A 47 -1.78 -2.37 -6.47
N LEU A 48 -2.15 -2.20 -5.20
CA LEU A 48 -3.37 -2.77 -4.62
C LEU A 48 -4.43 -1.67 -4.55
N THR A 49 -5.69 -2.03 -4.80
CA THR A 49 -6.84 -1.11 -4.82
C THR A 49 -7.94 -1.66 -3.92
#